data_AF-A0A7V6FEK2-F1
#
_entry.id   AF-A0A7V6FEK2-F1
#
_cell.length_a   1.000
_cell.length_b   1.000
_cell.length_c   1.000
_cell.angle_alpha   90.00
_cell.angle_beta   90.00
_cell.angle_gamma   90.00
#
_symmetry.space_group_name_H-M   'P 1'
#
loop_
_entity.id
_entity.type
_entity.pdbx_description
1 polymer ?
#
loop_
_entity_poly.entity_id
_entity_poly.type
_entity_poly.pdbx_seq_one_letter_code
_entity_poly.pdbx_strand_id
1 'polypeptide(L)'
;MDLSFFWLPLGLLSFILAITNLVRTMAGSRHGWEVLVFLSLSSGLGTLVAEYFLVNRWVASEDWAALMDVVPSMSGVILVAAIIGVILNGIVLIVQLQKRTN
;
A
#
# COMPACT_ATOMS: atom_id res chain seq x y z
N MET A 1 19.60 6.76 6.68
CA MET A 1 19.19 6.33 5.33
C MET A 1 18.01 7.19 4.92
N ASP A 2 18.08 7.85 3.76
CA ASP A 2 16.96 8.65 3.28
C ASP A 2 15.92 7.73 2.61
N LEU A 3 14.89 7.37 3.36
CA LEU A 3 13.79 6.52 2.88
C LEU A 3 12.73 7.33 2.13
N SER A 4 12.85 8.67 2.11
CA SER A 4 11.83 9.56 1.57
C SER A 4 11.61 9.44 0.07
N PHE A 5 12.42 8.68 -0.66
CA PHE A 5 12.27 8.45 -2.11
C PHE A 5 11.44 7.20 -2.43
N PHE A 6 11.25 6.31 -1.46
CA PHE A 6 10.59 5.01 -1.70
C PHE A 6 9.07 5.05 -1.58
N TRP A 7 8.48 6.19 -1.16
CA TRP A 7 7.04 6.30 -0.96
C TRP A 7 6.22 5.97 -2.21
N LEU A 8 6.63 6.48 -3.38
CA LEU A 8 5.88 6.26 -4.62
C LEU A 8 6.14 4.85 -5.21
N PRO A 9 7.39 4.37 -5.33
CA PRO A 9 7.65 3.02 -5.85
C PRO A 9 7.02 1.90 -5.01
N LEU A 10 7.07 2.00 -3.67
CA LEU A 10 6.49 0.99 -2.79
C LEU A 10 4.97 0.98 -2.86
N GLY A 11 4.36 2.15 -3.05
CA GLY A 11 2.90 2.29 -3.15
C GLY A 11 2.41 1.66 -4.45
N LEU A 12 3.07 1.98 -5.56
CA LEU A 12 2.78 1.36 -6.86
C LEU A 12 2.95 -0.16 -6.80
N LEU A 13 4.05 -0.64 -6.19
CA LEU A 13 4.32 -2.06 -6.02
C LEU A 13 3.21 -2.74 -5.19
N SER A 14 2.75 -2.10 -4.11
CA SER A 14 1.67 -2.62 -3.26
C SER A 14 0.40 -2.90 -4.07
N PHE A 15 0.00 -1.97 -4.94
CA PHE A 15 -1.17 -2.13 -5.79
C PHE A 15 -0.97 -3.16 -6.91
N ILE A 16 0.20 -3.18 -7.56
CA ILE A 16 0.52 -4.20 -8.58
C ILE A 16 0.40 -5.61 -7.98
N LEU A 17 0.94 -5.81 -6.78
CA LEU A 17 0.85 -7.09 -6.06
C LEU A 17 -0.59 -7.43 -5.69
N ALA A 18 -1.36 -6.47 -5.15
CA ALA A 18 -2.77 -6.68 -4.79
C ALA A 18 -3.63 -7.07 -6.00
N ILE A 19 -3.52 -6.33 -7.10
CA ILE A 19 -4.29 -6.56 -8.33
C ILE A 19 -3.89 -7.91 -8.94
N THR A 20 -2.59 -8.20 -9.01
CA THR A 20 -2.10 -9.50 -9.51
C THR A 20 -2.65 -10.66 -8.68
N ASN A 21 -2.69 -10.51 -7.35
CA ASN A 21 -3.21 -11.54 -6.45
C ASN A 21 -4.72 -11.75 -6.63
N LEU A 22 -5.46 -10.65 -6.80
CA LEU A 22 -6.90 -10.69 -7.06
C LEU A 22 -7.20 -11.41 -8.37
N VAL A 23 -6.53 -11.04 -9.47
CA VAL A 23 -6.71 -11.69 -10.77
C VAL A 23 -6.40 -13.18 -10.69
N ARG A 24 -5.29 -13.57 -10.05
CA ARG A 24 -4.91 -14.97 -9.85
C ARG A 24 -5.95 -15.75 -9.03
N THR A 25 -6.49 -15.12 -7.99
CA THR A 25 -7.51 -15.71 -7.12
C THR A 25 -8.81 -15.92 -7.88
N MET A 26 -9.23 -14.96 -8.70
CA MET A 26 -10.41 -15.08 -9.56
C MET A 26 -10.23 -16.13 -10.66
N ALA A 27 -9.00 -16.28 -11.20
CA ALA A 27 -8.63 -17.33 -12.16
C ALA A 27 -8.54 -18.74 -11.55
N GLY A 28 -8.82 -18.91 -10.25
CA GLY A 28 -8.88 -20.22 -9.60
C GLY A 28 -7.57 -20.68 -8.94
N SER A 29 -6.50 -19.88 -8.97
CA SER A 29 -5.26 -20.21 -8.27
C SER A 29 -5.48 -20.28 -6.75
N ARG A 30 -4.97 -21.32 -6.10
CA ARG A 30 -5.10 -21.54 -4.63
C ARG A 30 -3.78 -21.45 -3.85
N HIS A 31 -2.65 -21.23 -4.53
CA HIS A 31 -1.31 -21.32 -3.92
C HIS A 31 -0.58 -19.97 -3.98
N GLY A 32 0.11 -19.62 -2.89
CA GLY A 32 0.98 -18.45 -2.81
C GLY A 32 0.22 -17.11 -2.74
N TRP A 33 -1.08 -17.14 -2.47
CA TRP A 33 -1.89 -15.94 -2.30
C TRP A 33 -1.53 -15.22 -0.98
N GLU A 34 -1.16 -15.98 0.05
CA GLU A 34 -0.76 -15.48 1.37
C GLU A 34 0.49 -14.60 1.26
N VAL A 35 1.48 -15.07 0.49
CA VAL A 35 2.74 -14.36 0.24
C VAL A 35 2.48 -13.05 -0.50
N LEU A 36 1.60 -13.07 -1.50
CA LEU A 36 1.25 -11.85 -2.24
C LEU A 36 0.47 -10.85 -1.39
N VAL A 37 -0.44 -11.30 -0.52
CA VAL A 37 -1.10 -10.43 0.47
C VAL A 37 -0.06 -9.79 1.39
N PHE A 38 0.83 -10.59 1.95
CA PHE A 38 1.86 -10.12 2.87
C PHE A 38 2.79 -9.09 2.20
N LEU A 39 3.29 -9.37 1.00
CA LEU A 39 4.16 -8.46 0.26
C LEU A 39 3.44 -7.17 -0.15
N SER A 40 2.17 -7.26 -0.58
CA SER A 40 1.35 -6.09 -0.91
C SER A 40 1.19 -5.17 0.30
N LEU A 41 0.76 -5.71 1.44
CA LEU A 41 0.56 -4.93 2.67
C LEU A 41 1.87 -4.40 3.25
N SER A 42 2.94 -5.19 3.21
CA SER A 42 4.27 -4.76 3.69
C SER A 42 4.82 -3.62 2.84
N SER A 43 4.64 -3.67 1.52
CA SER A 43 5.01 -2.57 0.63
C SER A 43 4.16 -1.32 0.91
N GLY A 44 2.85 -1.50 1.14
CA GLY A 44 1.95 -0.39 1.53
C GLY A 44 2.36 0.27 2.84
N LEU A 45 2.71 -0.52 3.86
CA LEU A 45 3.25 0.00 5.12
C LEU A 45 4.58 0.74 4.90
N GLY A 46 5.45 0.19 4.04
CA GLY A 46 6.71 0.82 3.67
C GLY A 46 6.52 2.19 3.01
N THR A 47 5.48 2.36 2.18
CA THR A 47 5.06 3.66 1.66
C THR A 47 4.74 4.65 2.76
N LEU A 48 3.88 4.27 3.71
CA LEU A 48 3.47 5.17 4.81
C LEU A 48 4.68 5.61 5.64
N VAL A 49 5.60 4.69 5.91
CA VAL A 49 6.85 4.99 6.62
C VAL A 49 7.73 5.94 5.81
N ALA A 50 7.87 5.72 4.51
CA ALA A 50 8.65 6.59 3.62
C ALA A 50 8.05 8.01 3.51
N GLU A 51 6.72 8.13 3.43
CA GLU A 51 6.03 9.43 3.45
C GLU A 51 6.22 10.16 4.77
N TYR A 52 6.18 9.44 5.90
CA TYR A 52 6.47 10.03 7.20
C TYR A 52 7.90 10.59 7.26
N PHE A 53 8.88 9.89 6.69
CA PHE A 53 10.25 10.43 6.54
C PHE A 53 10.32 11.64 5.60
N LEU A 54 9.51 11.68 4.53
CA LEU A 54 9.39 12.84 3.64
C LEU A 54 8.88 14.07 4.39
N VAL A 55 7.81 13.92 5.19
CA VAL A 55 7.26 15.01 6.01
C VAL A 55 8.29 15.48 7.05
N ASN A 56 8.98 14.57 7.74
CA ASN A 56 10.04 14.94 8.67
C ASN A 56 11.18 15.71 7.99
N ARG A 57 11.51 15.36 6.74
CA ARG A 57 12.52 16.08 5.97
C ARG A 57 12.09 17.52 5.68
N TRP A 58 10.83 17.75 5.29
CA TRP A 58 10.30 19.10 5.11
C TRP A 58 10.31 19.91 6.41
N VAL A 59 9.96 19.28 7.54
CA VAL A 59 10.08 19.93 8.86
C VAL A 59 11.53 20.29 9.18
N ALA A 60 12.48 19.36 8.96
CA ALA A 60 13.89 19.57 9.24
C ALA A 60 14.53 20.64 8.33
N SER A 61 14.00 20.84 7.12
CA SER A 61 14.43 21.90 6.21
C SER A 61 13.63 23.19 6.35
N GLU A 62 12.73 23.30 7.34
CA GLU A 62 11.83 24.43 7.55
C GLU A 62 10.99 24.79 6.30
N ASP A 63 10.66 23.78 5.48
CA ASP A 63 9.86 23.93 4.27
C ASP A 63 8.36 23.91 4.61
N TRP A 64 7.93 24.98 5.32
CA TRP A 64 6.54 25.15 5.75
C TRP A 64 5.58 25.26 4.58
N ALA A 65 6.04 25.82 3.46
CA ALA A 65 5.25 25.93 2.23
C ALA A 65 4.90 24.54 1.69
N ALA A 66 5.89 23.63 1.55
CA ALA A 66 5.63 22.25 1.13
C ALA A 66 4.70 21.52 2.11
N LEU A 67 4.86 21.73 3.42
CA LEU A 67 3.98 21.15 4.43
C LEU A 67 2.52 21.61 4.26
N MET A 68 2.28 22.91 4.06
CA MET A 68 0.93 23.45 3.93
C MET A 68 0.28 23.12 2.57
N ASP A 69 1.06 23.10 1.49
CA ASP A 69 0.53 22.90 0.15
C ASP A 69 0.33 21.40 -0.19
N VAL A 70 1.23 20.54 0.28
CA VAL A 70 1.26 19.13 -0.14
C VAL A 70 0.57 18.21 0.87
N VAL A 71 0.91 18.30 2.16
CA VAL A 71 0.47 17.31 3.18
C VAL A 71 -1.06 17.20 3.29
N PRO A 72 -1.86 18.29 3.25
CA PRO A 72 -3.31 18.17 3.35
C PRO A 72 -3.90 17.34 2.22
N SER A 73 -3.50 17.59 0.96
CA SER A 73 -3.98 16.82 -0.19
C SER A 73 -3.46 15.38 -0.17
N MET A 74 -2.18 15.20 0.17
CA MET A 74 -1.51 13.90 0.23
C MET A 74 -2.19 12.98 1.25
N SER A 75 -2.51 13.48 2.44
CA SER A 75 -3.15 12.70 3.51
C SER A 75 -4.49 12.08 3.09
N GLY A 76 -5.31 12.82 2.33
CA GLY A 76 -6.57 12.32 1.79
C GLY A 76 -6.37 11.22 0.75
N VAL A 77 -5.41 11.41 -0.15
CA VAL A 77 -5.05 10.41 -1.18
C VAL A 77 -4.55 9.12 -0.53
N ILE A 78 -3.67 9.24 0.47
CA ILE A 78 -3.11 8.09 1.20
C ILE A 78 -4.22 7.31 1.91
N LEU A 79 -5.15 8.00 2.57
CA LEU A 79 -6.27 7.36 3.27
C LEU A 79 -7.12 6.53 2.29
N VAL A 80 -7.50 7.13 1.16
CA VAL A 80 -8.28 6.44 0.13
C VAL A 80 -7.50 5.25 -0.44
N ALA A 81 -6.21 5.43 -0.73
CA ALA A 81 -5.35 4.36 -1.22
C ALA A 81 -5.22 3.21 -0.20
N ALA A 82 -5.05 3.52 1.08
CA ALA A 82 -4.97 2.51 2.14
C ALA A 82 -6.27 1.71 2.26
N ILE A 83 -7.43 2.37 2.21
CA ILE A 83 -8.74 1.71 2.23
C ILE A 83 -8.87 0.76 1.03
N ILE A 84 -8.54 1.22 -0.18
CA ILE A 84 -8.60 0.39 -1.38
C ILE A 84 -7.65 -0.81 -1.27
N GLY A 85 -6.41 -0.59 -0.80
CA GLY A 85 -5.42 -1.66 -0.62
C GLY A 85 -5.88 -2.75 0.37
N VAL A 86 -6.51 -2.34 1.49
CA VAL A 86 -7.10 -3.27 2.46
C VAL A 86 -8.27 -4.03 1.85
N ILE A 87 -9.17 -3.36 1.12
CA ILE A 87 -10.31 -4.00 0.46
C ILE A 87 -9.84 -5.05 -0.55
N LEU A 88 -8.89 -4.72 -1.43
CA LEU A 88 -8.38 -5.65 -2.45
C LEU A 88 -7.78 -6.91 -1.82
N ASN A 89 -6.93 -6.76 -0.80
CA ASN A 89 -6.34 -7.88 -0.09
C ASN A 89 -7.37 -8.66 0.74
N GLY A 90 -8.36 -7.98 1.31
CA GLY A 90 -9.48 -8.59 2.04
C GLY A 90 -10.35 -9.46 1.15
N ILE A 91 -10.65 -9.02 -0.08
CA ILE A 91 -11.39 -9.83 -1.06
C ILE A 91 -10.63 -11.13 -1.36
N VAL A 92 -9.32 -11.06 -1.60
CA VAL A 92 -8.49 -12.25 -1.83
C VAL A 92 -8.57 -13.22 -0.65
N LEU A 93 -8.39 -12.71 0.57
CA LEU A 93 -8.46 -13.51 1.80
C LEU A 93 -9.81 -14.23 1.92
N ILE A 94 -10.93 -13.51 1.78
CA ILE A 94 -12.28 -14.07 1.91
C ILE A 94 -12.52 -15.17 0.86
N VAL A 95 -12.23 -14.90 -0.41
CA VAL A 95 -12.44 -15.85 -1.51
C VAL A 95 -11.62 -17.13 -1.31
N GLN A 96 -10.37 -17.01 -0.87
CA GLN A 96 -9.51 -18.18 -0.65
C GLN A 96 -9.95 -18.99 0.57
N LEU A 97 -10.39 -18.33 1.65
CA LEU A 97 -10.94 -19.02 2.82
C LEU A 97 -12.22 -19.80 2.48
N GLN A 98 -13.14 -19.22 1.68
CA GLN A 98 -14.35 -19.90 1.20
C GLN A 98 -14.03 -21.13 0.33
N LYS A 99 -12.97 -21.06 -0.49
CA LYS A 99 -12.50 -22.19 -1.30
C LYS A 99 -11.84 -23.31 -0.50
N ARG A 100 -11.43 -23.04 0.74
CA ARG A 100 -10.79 -24.02 1.63
C ARG A 100 -11.81 -24.81 2.45
N THR A 101 -12.99 -24.23 2.69
CA THR A 101 -14.09 -24.85 3.45
C THR A 101 -15.02 -25.71 2.57
N ASN A 102 -15.02 -25.51 1.26
CA ASN A 102 -15.74 -26.33 0.27
C ASN A 102 -14.81 -27.35 -0.37
#